data_AF-A0A947YQ14-F1
#
_entry.id   AF-A0A947YQ14-F1
#
_cell.length_a   1.000
_cell.length_b   1.000
_cell.length_c   1.000
_cell.angle_alpha   90.00
_cell.angle_beta   90.00
_cell.angle_gamma   90.00
#
_symmetry.space_group_name_H-M   'P 1'
#
loop_
_entity.id
_entity.type
_entity.pdbx_description
1 polymer ?
#
loop_
_entity_poly.entity_id
_entity_poly.type
_entity_poly.pdbx_seq_one_letter_code
_entity_poly.pdbx_strand_id
1 'polypeptide(L)'
;MLENKDQLIKTAQKNVVKFGQYDVAKSPLLSDALVLAQSQPEQILRTFATYHMVIQDLFKLNSGELDLISRVNKKLGKTRGANEFIERMKPYETEILHIVRHAGDTRNKLNQQGVNELATMMGTAEQLKRTEPNWKPIDGDPRSDNVIWGFVNGATDPQTNIDFAICHGIERILTQHFRNNRGLEYTKHKDWLLLALNDVVALRGSKGKYPEAGILPRWSQKRPGGLGWISQPRLDAYKADIRYGREFGKGTLLGDKGDDFFQKPIEQQVKEMGWSHACPVVDEVIKHYGDQWVKTHTEASPTDIRQGGAELARGRYAECNFVFGLIADTARELNKPLYEKLTRPVTRLENEPDGDHGLEFVPGSHLRQMSPMSTPIGYALPRVVIEQMGRGEKNINRTPERMHKALEVIEEVVKDSKTPIELTIRLSEEVSQMDADPKNVLYLLLSADILGEENCVTMFRDMVAEMRKSAPTLTRVYDEMSSAEKQDLGVVDF
;
A
#
# COMPACT_ATOMS: atom_id res chain seq x y z
N MET A 1 8.91 21.92 -5.34
CA MET A 1 9.90 22.38 -6.34
C MET A 1 9.96 21.37 -7.48
N LEU A 2 9.18 21.60 -8.53
CA LEU A 2 9.24 20.84 -9.78
C LEU A 2 10.25 21.55 -10.70
N GLU A 3 11.53 21.18 -10.60
CA GLU A 3 12.53 21.64 -11.56
C GLU A 3 12.33 20.97 -12.92
N ASN A 4 12.62 21.75 -13.96
CA ASN A 4 12.22 21.54 -15.34
C ASN A 4 12.72 20.20 -15.92
N LYS A 5 11.76 19.32 -16.27
CA LYS A 5 11.94 18.03 -16.97
C LYS A 5 12.90 18.14 -18.15
N ASP A 6 12.93 19.29 -18.81
CA ASP A 6 13.79 19.58 -19.96
C ASP A 6 15.28 19.64 -19.62
N GLN A 7 15.65 20.00 -18.38
CA GLN A 7 17.05 20.09 -17.94
C GLN A 7 17.64 18.71 -17.58
N LEU A 8 16.80 17.82 -17.04
CA LEU A 8 17.11 16.39 -16.87
C LEU A 8 17.33 15.72 -18.24
N ILE A 9 16.44 16.01 -19.20
CA ILE A 9 16.51 15.54 -20.58
C ILE A 9 17.81 15.99 -21.26
N LYS A 10 18.13 17.30 -21.24
CA LYS A 10 19.38 17.82 -21.84
C LYS A 10 20.66 17.23 -21.24
N THR A 11 20.64 16.86 -19.96
CA THR A 11 21.80 16.26 -19.29
C THR A 11 21.97 14.81 -19.71
N ALA A 12 20.90 14.01 -19.74
CA ALA A 12 20.98 12.60 -20.11
C ALA A 12 21.25 12.37 -21.63
N GLN A 13 20.93 13.33 -22.50
CA GLN A 13 21.15 13.27 -23.96
C GLN A 13 22.63 13.22 -24.34
N LYS A 14 23.49 13.84 -23.50
CA LYS A 14 24.95 13.86 -23.69
C LYS A 14 25.62 12.52 -23.32
N ASN A 15 24.86 11.57 -22.75
CA ASN A 15 25.42 10.43 -22.01
C ASN A 15 25.25 9.09 -22.76
N VAL A 16 24.21 8.97 -23.59
CA VAL A 16 23.94 7.78 -24.42
C VAL A 16 25.04 7.53 -25.46
N VAL A 17 25.66 8.60 -25.96
CA VAL A 17 26.69 8.55 -27.01
C VAL A 17 27.96 7.81 -26.58
N LYS A 18 28.24 7.67 -25.27
CA LYS A 18 29.43 6.95 -24.80
C LYS A 18 29.22 5.47 -24.52
N PHE A 19 27.99 5.02 -24.24
CA PHE A 19 27.69 3.59 -24.08
C PHE A 19 27.99 2.79 -25.36
N GLY A 20 27.77 3.40 -26.54
CA GLY A 20 28.06 2.79 -27.84
C GLY A 20 29.54 2.65 -28.20
N GLN A 21 30.46 3.15 -27.36
CA GLN A 21 31.90 3.14 -27.65
C GLN A 21 32.67 2.00 -26.96
N TYR A 22 32.03 1.20 -26.10
CA TYR A 22 32.66 0.09 -25.38
C TYR A 22 32.51 -1.25 -26.12
N ASP A 23 33.44 -2.20 -25.96
CA ASP A 23 33.40 -3.48 -26.67
C ASP A 23 32.14 -4.32 -26.37
N VAL A 24 31.52 -4.15 -25.20
CA VAL A 24 30.22 -4.76 -24.86
C VAL A 24 29.08 -4.29 -25.78
N ALA A 25 29.18 -3.08 -26.30
CA ALA A 25 28.22 -2.49 -27.23
C ALA A 25 28.26 -3.17 -28.61
N LYS A 26 29.34 -3.90 -28.90
CA LYS A 26 29.52 -4.71 -30.12
C LYS A 26 28.93 -6.12 -29.96
N SER A 27 28.37 -6.45 -28.79
CA SER A 27 27.62 -7.68 -28.60
C SER A 27 26.32 -7.66 -29.42
N PRO A 28 25.96 -8.74 -30.14
CA PRO A 28 24.66 -8.87 -30.79
C PRO A 28 23.47 -8.66 -29.83
N LEU A 29 23.67 -8.85 -28.52
CA LEU A 29 22.65 -8.65 -27.49
C LEU A 29 22.28 -7.17 -27.25
N LEU A 30 23.19 -6.24 -27.54
CA LEU A 30 22.99 -4.81 -27.31
C LEU A 30 22.99 -4.00 -28.60
N SER A 31 23.32 -4.59 -29.75
CA SER A 31 23.31 -3.89 -31.04
C SER A 31 21.96 -3.21 -31.28
N ASP A 32 20.86 -3.93 -31.05
CA ASP A 32 19.52 -3.41 -31.30
C ASP A 32 19.11 -2.36 -30.25
N ALA A 33 19.54 -2.53 -29.01
CA ALA A 33 19.34 -1.56 -27.94
C ALA A 33 20.12 -0.26 -28.21
N LEU A 34 21.30 -0.34 -28.82
CA LEU A 34 22.11 0.82 -29.21
C LEU A 34 21.54 1.53 -30.42
N VAL A 35 21.11 0.79 -31.44
CA VAL A 35 20.39 1.35 -32.60
C VAL A 35 19.13 2.07 -32.12
N LEU A 36 18.38 1.46 -31.21
CA LEU A 36 17.21 2.09 -30.60
C LEU A 36 17.59 3.34 -29.79
N ALA A 37 18.63 3.26 -28.94
CA ALA A 37 19.09 4.39 -28.14
C ALA A 37 19.59 5.58 -28.98
N GLN A 38 20.25 5.30 -30.11
CA GLN A 38 20.73 6.31 -31.06
C GLN A 38 19.59 6.92 -31.87
N SER A 39 18.62 6.11 -32.29
CA SER A 39 17.46 6.58 -33.07
C SER A 39 16.38 7.24 -32.20
N GLN A 40 16.32 6.92 -30.90
CA GLN A 40 15.33 7.43 -29.95
C GLN A 40 15.99 7.94 -28.66
N PRO A 41 16.85 8.97 -28.73
CA PRO A 41 17.58 9.46 -27.57
C PRO A 41 16.63 9.90 -26.45
N GLU A 42 15.47 10.49 -26.76
CA GLU A 42 14.47 10.89 -25.77
C GLU A 42 13.94 9.75 -24.91
N GLN A 43 13.81 8.54 -25.47
CA GLN A 43 13.32 7.37 -24.75
C GLN A 43 14.27 7.00 -23.60
N ILE A 44 15.59 7.05 -23.86
CA ILE A 44 16.62 6.82 -22.84
C ILE A 44 16.51 7.83 -21.70
N LEU A 45 16.26 9.10 -22.02
CA LEU A 45 16.10 10.16 -21.02
C LEU A 45 14.88 9.92 -20.15
N ARG A 46 13.77 9.51 -20.77
CA ARG A 46 12.55 9.16 -20.04
C ARG A 46 12.79 7.97 -19.13
N THR A 47 13.55 6.96 -19.55
CA THR A 47 13.93 5.83 -18.70
C THR A 47 14.83 6.28 -17.53
N PHE A 48 15.83 7.14 -17.77
CA PHE A 48 16.64 7.70 -16.67
C PHE A 48 15.82 8.51 -15.68
N ALA A 49 14.96 9.41 -16.16
CA ALA A 49 14.07 10.21 -15.32
C ALA A 49 13.11 9.31 -14.53
N THR A 50 12.59 8.27 -15.16
CA THR A 50 11.76 7.25 -14.52
C THR A 50 12.49 6.60 -13.34
N TYR A 51 13.73 6.12 -13.53
CA TYR A 51 14.47 5.51 -12.42
C TYR A 51 14.91 6.50 -11.35
N HIS A 52 15.24 7.74 -11.70
CA HIS A 52 15.44 8.80 -10.71
C HIS A 52 14.19 9.00 -9.84
N MET A 53 12.99 9.01 -10.44
CA MET A 53 11.73 9.11 -9.70
C MET A 53 11.48 7.89 -8.80
N VAL A 54 11.73 6.66 -9.27
CA VAL A 54 11.61 5.45 -8.41
C VAL A 54 12.57 5.51 -7.22
N ILE A 55 13.81 5.96 -7.42
CA ILE A 55 14.79 6.13 -6.32
C ILE A 55 14.33 7.21 -5.35
N GLN A 56 13.74 8.30 -5.84
CA GLN A 56 13.13 9.31 -4.98
C GLN A 56 11.96 8.73 -4.17
N ASP A 57 11.15 7.87 -4.78
CA ASP A 57 10.01 7.22 -4.15
C ASP A 57 10.41 6.18 -3.10
N LEU A 58 11.56 5.51 -3.29
CA LEU A 58 12.20 4.68 -2.27
C LEU A 58 12.44 5.47 -0.97
N PHE A 59 12.93 6.71 -1.05
CA PHE A 59 13.15 7.55 0.14
C PHE A 59 11.87 8.13 0.77
N LYS A 60 10.73 8.06 0.05
CA LYS A 60 9.41 8.52 0.51
C LYS A 60 8.52 7.40 1.02
N LEU A 61 9.01 6.18 1.15
CA LEU A 61 8.25 5.10 1.78
C LEU A 61 7.90 5.50 3.22
N ASN A 62 6.61 5.41 3.56
CA ASN A 62 6.16 5.62 4.93
C ASN A 62 6.33 4.34 5.77
N SER A 63 6.12 4.44 7.09
CA SER A 63 6.28 3.30 8.00
C SER A 63 5.41 2.10 7.63
N GLY A 64 4.16 2.32 7.20
CA GLY A 64 3.27 1.23 6.78
C GLY A 64 3.75 0.53 5.50
N GLU A 65 4.30 1.27 4.55
CA GLU A 65 4.91 0.70 3.34
C GLU A 65 6.19 -0.10 3.67
N LEU A 66 7.04 0.40 4.56
CA LEU A 66 8.25 -0.30 5.03
C LEU A 66 7.92 -1.57 5.83
N ASP A 67 6.89 -1.52 6.68
CA ASP A 67 6.40 -2.68 7.43
C ASP A 67 5.88 -3.77 6.50
N LEU A 68 5.12 -3.39 5.47
CA LEU A 68 4.64 -4.29 4.43
C LEU A 68 5.80 -4.96 3.68
N ILE A 69 6.78 -4.17 3.22
CA ILE A 69 7.98 -4.69 2.55
C ILE A 69 8.73 -5.68 3.45
N SER A 70 8.91 -5.34 4.74
CA SER A 70 9.56 -6.21 5.73
C SER A 70 8.90 -7.58 5.80
N ARG A 71 7.56 -7.61 5.86
CA ARG A 71 6.78 -8.85 5.96
C ARG A 71 6.89 -9.68 4.70
N VAL A 72 6.74 -9.06 3.53
CA VAL A 72 6.86 -9.77 2.24
C VAL A 72 8.26 -10.37 2.11
N ASN A 73 9.30 -9.60 2.44
CA ASN A 73 10.68 -10.10 2.40
C ASN A 73 10.91 -11.24 3.40
N LYS A 74 10.45 -11.12 4.65
CA LYS A 74 10.52 -12.21 5.65
C LYS A 74 9.82 -13.47 5.16
N LYS A 75 8.61 -13.36 4.60
CA LYS A 75 7.83 -14.49 4.05
C LYS A 75 8.57 -15.19 2.91
N LEU A 76 9.31 -14.43 2.10
CA LEU A 76 10.08 -14.95 0.97
C LEU A 76 11.51 -15.36 1.34
N GLY A 77 11.88 -15.36 2.63
CA GLY A 77 13.24 -15.65 3.08
C GLY A 77 14.28 -14.65 2.58
N LYS A 78 13.89 -13.41 2.33
CA LYS A 78 14.77 -12.32 1.86
C LYS A 78 15.21 -11.46 3.04
N THR A 79 16.52 -11.29 3.17
CA THR A 79 17.15 -10.54 4.27
C THR A 79 17.52 -9.10 3.89
N ARG A 80 17.43 -8.76 2.60
CA ARG A 80 17.83 -7.47 2.03
C ARG A 80 16.69 -6.85 1.22
N GLY A 81 16.68 -5.53 1.11
CA GLY A 81 15.64 -4.80 0.40
C GLY A 81 15.55 -3.33 0.80
N ALA A 82 14.37 -2.74 0.63
CA ALA A 82 14.17 -1.31 0.89
C ALA A 82 14.44 -0.91 2.35
N ASN A 83 14.10 -1.75 3.32
CA ASN A 83 14.28 -1.43 4.74
C ASN A 83 15.77 -1.26 5.09
N GLU A 84 16.59 -2.25 4.71
CA GLU A 84 18.04 -2.19 4.93
C GLU A 84 18.65 -0.99 4.18
N PHE A 85 18.22 -0.75 2.95
CA PHE A 85 18.68 0.40 2.18
C PHE A 85 18.38 1.72 2.90
N ILE A 86 17.15 1.92 3.37
CA ILE A 86 16.76 3.16 4.04
C ILE A 86 17.51 3.32 5.35
N GLU A 87 17.65 2.27 6.16
CA GLU A 87 18.43 2.30 7.38
C GLU A 87 19.88 2.76 7.14
N ARG A 88 20.52 2.26 6.08
CA ARG A 88 21.94 2.53 5.78
C ARG A 88 22.15 3.82 5.00
N MET A 89 21.20 4.21 4.14
CA MET A 89 21.42 5.20 3.09
C MET A 89 20.56 6.46 3.22
N LYS A 90 19.57 6.50 4.13
CA LYS A 90 18.77 7.71 4.38
C LYS A 90 19.61 8.96 4.69
N PRO A 91 20.72 8.89 5.46
CA PRO A 91 21.58 10.06 5.69
C PRO A 91 22.20 10.64 4.40
N TYR A 92 22.25 9.85 3.32
CA TYR A 92 22.83 10.24 2.04
C TYR A 92 21.77 10.53 0.97
N GLU A 93 20.49 10.66 1.32
CA GLU A 93 19.38 10.85 0.37
C GLU A 93 19.65 11.97 -0.64
N THR A 94 19.96 13.18 -0.16
CA THR A 94 20.23 14.34 -1.04
C THR A 94 21.40 14.10 -1.98
N GLU A 95 22.47 13.46 -1.48
CA GLU A 95 23.67 13.14 -2.26
C GLU A 95 23.38 12.07 -3.32
N ILE A 96 22.67 11.00 -2.96
CA ILE A 96 22.26 9.94 -3.88
C ILE A 96 21.42 10.52 -5.00
N LEU A 97 20.38 11.31 -4.68
CA LEU A 97 19.52 11.92 -5.68
C LEU A 97 20.30 12.87 -6.60
N HIS A 98 21.25 13.63 -6.05
CA HIS A 98 22.16 14.46 -6.86
C HIS A 98 23.02 13.62 -7.81
N ILE A 99 23.68 12.55 -7.32
CA ILE A 99 24.51 11.68 -8.15
C ILE A 99 23.67 11.03 -9.25
N VAL A 100 22.50 10.48 -8.93
CA VAL A 100 21.61 9.83 -9.91
C VAL A 100 21.19 10.82 -11.00
N ARG A 101 20.87 12.06 -10.62
CA ARG A 101 20.50 13.13 -11.56
C ARG A 101 21.61 13.43 -12.57
N HIS A 102 22.86 13.28 -12.14
CA HIS A 102 24.06 13.53 -12.95
C HIS A 102 24.75 12.23 -13.41
N ALA A 103 24.14 11.06 -13.23
CA ALA A 103 24.80 9.76 -13.40
C ALA A 103 25.41 9.60 -14.80
N GLY A 104 24.73 10.09 -15.82
CA GLY A 104 25.29 9.97 -17.16
C GLY A 104 26.45 10.93 -17.47
N ASP A 105 26.76 11.98 -16.67
CA ASP A 105 27.86 12.91 -16.98
C ASP A 105 29.21 12.19 -16.90
N THR A 106 29.66 11.71 -18.05
CA THR A 106 30.91 10.95 -18.22
C THR A 106 32.18 11.80 -18.16
N ARG A 107 32.07 13.12 -17.95
CA ARG A 107 33.24 13.95 -17.59
C ARG A 107 33.57 13.83 -16.12
N ASN A 108 32.61 13.41 -15.29
CA ASN A 108 32.86 13.04 -13.91
C ASN A 108 33.64 11.70 -13.89
N LYS A 109 34.82 11.71 -13.27
CA LYS A 109 35.71 10.55 -13.19
C LYS A 109 35.06 9.35 -12.51
N LEU A 110 34.28 9.56 -11.44
CA LEU A 110 33.62 8.48 -10.70
C LEU A 110 32.48 7.88 -11.53
N ASN A 111 31.71 8.71 -12.24
CA ASN A 111 30.68 8.21 -13.15
C ASN A 111 31.30 7.38 -14.28
N GLN A 112 32.39 7.87 -14.88
CA GLN A 112 33.12 7.14 -15.92
C GLN A 112 33.65 5.80 -15.40
N GLN A 113 34.19 5.76 -14.18
CA GLN A 113 34.63 4.52 -13.55
C GLN A 113 33.47 3.52 -13.37
N GLY A 114 32.29 3.99 -12.95
CA GLY A 114 31.12 3.12 -12.79
C GLY A 114 30.62 2.54 -14.12
N VAL A 115 30.60 3.36 -15.18
CA VAL A 115 30.26 2.89 -16.53
C VAL A 115 31.30 1.89 -17.06
N ASN A 116 32.59 2.15 -16.85
CA ASN A 116 33.66 1.23 -17.25
C ASN A 116 33.55 -0.10 -16.51
N GLU A 117 33.29 -0.09 -15.19
CA GLU A 117 33.10 -1.30 -14.39
C GLU A 117 31.91 -2.12 -14.90
N LEU A 118 30.77 -1.46 -15.19
CA LEU A 118 29.62 -2.13 -15.81
C LEU A 118 29.99 -2.79 -17.14
N ALA A 119 30.68 -2.06 -18.02
CA ALA A 119 31.09 -2.58 -19.32
C ALA A 119 32.01 -3.80 -19.20
N THR A 120 32.96 -3.78 -18.26
CA THR A 120 33.81 -4.93 -17.95
C THR A 120 33.00 -6.12 -17.47
N MET A 121 32.08 -5.93 -16.51
CA MET A 121 31.26 -7.02 -15.98
C MET A 121 30.36 -7.66 -17.05
N MET A 122 29.78 -6.84 -17.93
CA MET A 122 28.96 -7.33 -19.03
C MET A 122 29.80 -8.02 -20.12
N GLY A 123 30.98 -7.49 -20.45
CA GLY A 123 31.92 -8.14 -21.38
C GLY A 123 32.39 -9.51 -20.90
N THR A 124 32.72 -9.62 -19.60
CA THR A 124 33.06 -10.91 -18.97
C THR A 124 31.88 -11.89 -19.05
N ALA A 125 30.65 -11.43 -18.84
CA ALA A 125 29.45 -12.27 -18.95
C ALA A 125 29.25 -12.83 -20.37
N GLU A 126 29.49 -12.01 -21.40
CA GLU A 126 29.43 -12.43 -22.80
C GLU A 126 30.53 -13.43 -23.13
N GLN A 127 31.77 -13.18 -22.69
CA GLN A 127 32.87 -14.11 -22.89
C GLN A 127 32.55 -15.47 -22.28
N LEU A 128 32.08 -15.51 -21.04
CA LEU A 128 31.68 -16.75 -20.36
C LEU A 128 30.55 -17.47 -21.12
N LYS A 129 29.56 -16.73 -21.63
CA LYS A 129 28.49 -17.33 -22.44
C LYS A 129 29.04 -18.00 -23.72
N ARG A 130 30.03 -17.39 -24.37
CA ARG A 130 30.64 -17.92 -25.59
C ARG A 130 31.51 -19.14 -25.31
N THR A 131 32.30 -19.11 -24.24
CA THR A 131 33.25 -20.18 -23.90
C THR A 131 32.61 -21.32 -23.12
N GLU A 132 31.59 -21.04 -22.32
CA GLU A 132 30.86 -21.99 -21.48
C GLU A 132 29.32 -21.78 -21.65
N PRO A 133 28.70 -22.20 -22.78
CA PRO A 133 27.30 -21.91 -23.08
C PRO A 133 26.28 -22.43 -22.06
N ASN A 134 26.65 -23.45 -21.29
CA ASN A 134 25.83 -24.07 -20.26
C ASN A 134 26.11 -23.52 -18.85
N TRP A 135 27.07 -22.61 -18.70
CA TRP A 135 27.38 -22.01 -17.41
C TRP A 135 26.19 -21.18 -16.93
N LYS A 136 25.86 -21.34 -15.65
CA LYS A 136 24.80 -20.58 -14.97
C LYS A 136 25.41 -19.91 -13.75
N PRO A 137 25.18 -18.60 -13.56
CA PRO A 137 25.64 -17.93 -12.36
C PRO A 137 24.96 -18.52 -11.13
N ILE A 138 25.76 -18.75 -10.09
CA ILE A 138 25.34 -19.22 -8.76
C ILE A 138 25.93 -18.31 -7.68
N ASP A 139 25.21 -18.15 -6.59
CA ASP A 139 25.69 -17.41 -5.41
C ASP A 139 26.96 -18.07 -4.85
N GLY A 140 27.95 -17.25 -4.51
CA GLY A 140 29.22 -17.72 -3.92
C GLY A 140 30.28 -18.18 -4.93
N ASP A 141 29.99 -18.25 -6.24
CA ASP A 141 31.02 -18.40 -7.27
C ASP A 141 31.68 -17.03 -7.55
N PRO A 142 33.00 -16.87 -7.32
CA PRO A 142 33.69 -15.60 -7.59
C PRO A 142 33.56 -15.13 -9.05
N ARG A 143 33.34 -16.03 -10.01
CA ARG A 143 33.07 -15.66 -11.41
C ARG A 143 31.70 -14.97 -11.54
N SER A 144 30.71 -15.44 -10.79
CA SER A 144 29.37 -14.84 -10.73
C SER A 144 29.39 -13.43 -10.15
N ASP A 145 30.37 -13.09 -9.31
CA ASP A 145 30.49 -11.75 -8.73
C ASP A 145 31.12 -10.72 -9.68
N ASN A 146 31.85 -11.20 -10.68
CA ASN A 146 32.48 -10.38 -11.70
C ASN A 146 31.61 -10.17 -12.95
N VAL A 147 30.34 -10.60 -12.93
CA VAL A 147 29.42 -10.50 -14.06
C VAL A 147 28.04 -10.01 -13.66
N ILE A 148 27.34 -9.36 -14.59
CA ILE A 148 25.90 -9.08 -14.44
C ILE A 148 25.10 -10.26 -14.97
N TRP A 149 24.41 -10.99 -14.08
CA TRP A 149 23.80 -12.29 -14.37
C TRP A 149 22.77 -12.24 -15.50
N GLY A 150 21.95 -11.19 -15.54
CA GLY A 150 20.93 -11.03 -16.56
C GLY A 150 21.49 -10.91 -17.99
N PHE A 151 22.77 -10.52 -18.13
CA PHE A 151 23.41 -10.35 -19.42
C PHE A 151 23.78 -11.68 -20.10
N VAL A 152 24.01 -12.74 -19.31
CA VAL A 152 24.32 -14.08 -19.84
C VAL A 152 23.17 -14.60 -20.72
N ASN A 153 21.92 -14.28 -20.37
CA ASN A 153 20.75 -14.76 -21.11
C ASN A 153 20.18 -13.75 -22.12
N GLY A 154 20.36 -12.45 -21.89
CA GLY A 154 19.80 -11.39 -22.76
C GLY A 154 18.27 -11.28 -22.66
N ALA A 155 17.69 -10.16 -23.10
CA ALA A 155 16.25 -10.03 -23.34
C ALA A 155 16.00 -9.84 -24.84
N THR A 156 14.88 -10.32 -25.35
CA THR A 156 14.50 -10.17 -26.77
C THR A 156 14.03 -8.76 -27.10
N ASP A 157 13.48 -8.05 -26.12
CA ASP A 157 13.05 -6.65 -26.29
C ASP A 157 14.22 -5.68 -26.05
N PRO A 158 14.60 -4.85 -27.04
CA PRO A 158 15.64 -3.83 -26.89
C PRO A 158 15.37 -2.83 -25.76
N GLN A 159 14.11 -2.48 -25.49
CA GLN A 159 13.77 -1.56 -24.38
C GLN A 159 14.04 -2.19 -23.02
N THR A 160 13.78 -3.49 -22.87
CA THR A 160 14.13 -4.24 -21.66
C THR A 160 15.65 -4.25 -21.42
N ASN A 161 16.47 -4.34 -22.48
CA ASN A 161 17.93 -4.24 -22.35
C ASN A 161 18.40 -2.80 -22.01
N ILE A 162 17.70 -1.77 -22.46
CA ILE A 162 17.93 -0.37 -22.05
C ILE A 162 17.65 -0.20 -20.55
N ASP A 163 16.49 -0.65 -20.07
CA ASP A 163 16.12 -0.57 -18.65
C ASP A 163 17.17 -1.27 -17.76
N PHE A 164 17.59 -2.47 -18.18
CA PHE A 164 18.65 -3.22 -17.54
C PHE A 164 19.97 -2.44 -17.43
N ALA A 165 20.45 -1.89 -18.55
CA ALA A 165 21.72 -1.15 -18.59
C ALA A 165 21.68 0.12 -17.74
N ILE A 166 20.56 0.86 -17.76
CA ILE A 166 20.40 2.09 -16.99
C ILE A 166 20.38 1.80 -15.49
N CYS A 167 19.61 0.80 -15.04
CA CYS A 167 19.54 0.47 -13.61
C CYS A 167 20.90 0.03 -13.05
N HIS A 168 21.56 -0.92 -13.71
CA HIS A 168 22.88 -1.37 -13.28
C HIS A 168 23.91 -0.24 -13.41
N GLY A 169 23.81 0.62 -14.43
CA GLY A 169 24.67 1.79 -14.59
C GLY A 169 24.55 2.76 -13.43
N ILE A 170 23.33 3.15 -13.05
CA ILE A 170 23.07 4.01 -11.90
C ILE A 170 23.68 3.39 -10.63
N GLU A 171 23.48 2.10 -10.42
CA GLU A 171 24.00 1.43 -9.23
C GLU A 171 25.54 1.37 -9.21
N ARG A 172 26.19 1.02 -10.32
CA ARG A 172 27.67 1.00 -10.39
C ARG A 172 28.26 2.39 -10.16
N ILE A 173 27.63 3.42 -10.72
CA ILE A 173 28.04 4.81 -10.49
C ILE A 173 27.95 5.16 -9.00
N LEU A 174 26.81 4.90 -8.35
CA LEU A 174 26.65 5.14 -6.92
C LEU A 174 27.68 4.32 -6.11
N THR A 175 27.93 3.06 -6.47
CA THR A 175 28.98 2.25 -5.84
C THR A 175 30.34 2.94 -5.93
N GLN A 176 30.73 3.54 -7.05
CA GLN A 176 32.02 4.24 -7.14
C GLN A 176 32.09 5.47 -6.21
N HIS A 177 30.99 6.22 -6.09
CA HIS A 177 30.93 7.37 -5.18
C HIS A 177 31.01 6.97 -3.70
N PHE A 178 30.37 5.88 -3.30
CA PHE A 178 30.30 5.48 -1.89
C PHE A 178 31.40 4.50 -1.45
N ARG A 179 31.83 3.59 -2.32
CA ARG A 179 32.90 2.62 -2.03
C ARG A 179 34.25 3.32 -1.87
N ASN A 180 34.61 4.18 -2.83
CA ASN A 180 35.96 4.76 -2.88
C ASN A 180 36.13 5.95 -1.94
N ASN A 181 35.06 6.73 -1.70
CA ASN A 181 35.18 7.94 -0.88
C ASN A 181 34.84 7.71 0.60
N ARG A 182 34.05 6.68 0.92
CA ARG A 182 33.52 6.49 2.29
C ARG A 182 33.70 5.08 2.86
N GLY A 183 34.17 4.11 2.06
CA GLY A 183 34.42 2.75 2.54
C GLY A 183 33.16 2.02 3.03
N LEU A 184 31.97 2.43 2.57
CA LEU A 184 30.71 1.84 3.04
C LEU A 184 30.58 0.40 2.58
N GLU A 185 30.77 -0.55 3.52
CA GLU A 185 30.67 -2.00 3.29
C GLU A 185 29.39 -2.41 2.57
N TYR A 186 28.26 -1.80 2.93
CA TYR A 186 26.95 -2.06 2.34
C TYR A 186 26.96 -1.92 0.79
N THR A 187 27.71 -0.95 0.26
CA THR A 187 27.79 -0.66 -1.18
C THR A 187 28.74 -1.58 -1.95
N LYS A 188 29.45 -2.48 -1.25
CA LYS A 188 30.29 -3.52 -1.88
C LYS A 188 29.47 -4.62 -2.53
N HIS A 189 28.21 -4.79 -2.12
CA HIS A 189 27.31 -5.76 -2.75
C HIS A 189 26.90 -5.31 -4.15
N LYS A 190 26.86 -6.23 -5.12
CA LYS A 190 26.67 -5.88 -6.53
C LYS A 190 25.23 -5.52 -6.95
N ASP A 191 24.26 -5.62 -6.05
CA ASP A 191 22.82 -5.36 -6.32
C ASP A 191 22.14 -4.60 -5.14
N TRP A 192 22.91 -3.84 -4.35
CA TRP A 192 22.42 -3.20 -3.12
C TRP A 192 21.27 -2.21 -3.33
N LEU A 193 21.27 -1.47 -4.44
CA LEU A 193 20.19 -0.56 -4.80
C LEU A 193 19.06 -1.33 -5.49
N LEU A 194 19.40 -2.21 -6.43
CA LEU A 194 18.42 -2.97 -7.21
C LEU A 194 17.51 -3.85 -6.33
N LEU A 195 18.04 -4.46 -5.27
CA LEU A 195 17.23 -5.21 -4.31
C LEU A 195 16.20 -4.31 -3.60
N ALA A 196 16.55 -3.07 -3.29
CA ALA A 196 15.62 -2.10 -2.71
C ALA A 196 14.59 -1.62 -3.73
N LEU A 197 15.01 -1.36 -4.97
CA LEU A 197 14.09 -0.98 -6.05
C LEU A 197 13.09 -2.10 -6.38
N ASN A 198 13.48 -3.37 -6.27
CA ASN A 198 12.56 -4.49 -6.47
C ASN A 198 11.36 -4.44 -5.52
N ASP A 199 11.56 -3.98 -4.28
CA ASP A 199 10.48 -3.84 -3.30
C ASP A 199 9.56 -2.67 -3.67
N VAL A 200 10.13 -1.51 -4.02
CA VAL A 200 9.37 -0.32 -4.39
C VAL A 200 8.57 -0.55 -5.66
N VAL A 201 9.20 -1.09 -6.71
CA VAL A 201 8.54 -1.39 -7.99
C VAL A 201 7.45 -2.44 -7.80
N ALA A 202 7.70 -3.50 -7.02
CA ALA A 202 6.68 -4.50 -6.73
C ALA A 202 5.49 -3.93 -5.95
N LEU A 203 5.75 -3.18 -4.87
CA LEU A 203 4.72 -2.59 -4.01
C LEU A 203 3.92 -1.51 -4.75
N ARG A 204 4.58 -0.44 -5.18
CA ARG A 204 3.93 0.74 -5.78
C ARG A 204 3.41 0.44 -7.17
N GLY A 205 4.11 -0.41 -7.93
CA GLY A 205 3.60 -0.90 -9.21
C GLY A 205 2.33 -1.72 -9.06
N SER A 206 2.24 -2.59 -8.03
CA SER A 206 1.00 -3.36 -7.76
C SER A 206 -0.15 -2.47 -7.30
N LYS A 207 0.14 -1.28 -6.76
CA LYS A 207 -0.86 -0.24 -6.44
C LYS A 207 -1.27 0.60 -7.66
N GLY A 208 -0.63 0.42 -8.82
CA GLY A 208 -0.84 1.23 -10.03
C GLY A 208 -0.20 2.62 -9.98
N LYS A 209 0.75 2.87 -9.05
CA LYS A 209 1.39 4.18 -8.92
C LYS A 209 2.43 4.41 -10.02
N TYR A 210 2.45 5.61 -10.57
CA TYR A 210 3.48 6.05 -11.51
C TYR A 210 4.72 6.55 -10.75
N PRO A 211 5.95 6.21 -11.20
CA PRO A 211 6.26 5.53 -12.45
C PRO A 211 6.38 4.00 -12.37
N GLU A 212 6.31 3.41 -11.17
CA GLU A 212 6.57 1.98 -10.95
C GLU A 212 5.64 1.06 -11.75
N ALA A 213 4.36 1.43 -11.91
CA ALA A 213 3.40 0.67 -12.69
C ALA A 213 3.82 0.51 -14.17
N GLY A 214 4.54 1.49 -14.74
CA GLY A 214 5.06 1.42 -16.11
C GLY A 214 6.31 0.53 -16.27
N ILE A 215 6.94 0.15 -15.15
CA ILE A 215 8.18 -0.65 -15.09
C ILE A 215 7.86 -2.09 -14.69
N LEU A 216 6.89 -2.27 -13.78
CA LEU A 216 6.53 -3.54 -13.17
C LEU A 216 6.35 -4.69 -14.18
N PRO A 217 5.66 -4.53 -15.33
CA PRO A 217 5.50 -5.62 -16.29
C PRO A 217 6.84 -6.17 -16.82
N ARG A 218 7.78 -5.28 -17.13
CA ARG A 218 9.12 -5.69 -17.62
C ARG A 218 9.95 -6.31 -16.52
N TRP A 219 9.81 -5.84 -15.28
CA TRP A 219 10.56 -6.39 -14.14
C TRP A 219 10.03 -7.76 -13.69
N SER A 220 8.73 -8.04 -13.87
CA SER A 220 8.12 -9.30 -13.46
C SER A 220 8.15 -10.40 -14.52
N GLN A 221 8.11 -10.04 -15.80
CA GLN A 221 8.17 -11.02 -16.88
C GLN A 221 9.55 -11.69 -16.91
N LYS A 222 9.56 -13.04 -16.91
CA LYS A 222 10.79 -13.82 -16.97
C LYS A 222 11.52 -13.57 -18.30
N ARG A 223 12.85 -13.68 -18.28
CA ARG A 223 13.66 -13.73 -19.51
C ARG A 223 13.22 -14.91 -20.40
N PRO A 224 13.25 -14.75 -21.74
CA PRO A 224 13.76 -13.59 -22.47
C PRO A 224 12.79 -12.40 -22.63
N GLY A 225 11.52 -12.55 -22.22
CA GLY A 225 10.48 -11.53 -22.44
C GLY A 225 10.53 -10.31 -21.51
N GLY A 226 11.27 -10.39 -20.39
CA GLY A 226 11.48 -9.28 -19.44
C GLY A 226 12.77 -9.48 -18.63
N LEU A 227 12.89 -8.81 -17.48
CA LEU A 227 14.06 -8.91 -16.60
C LEU A 227 13.97 -10.04 -15.58
N GLY A 228 12.76 -10.40 -15.15
CA GLY A 228 12.52 -11.44 -14.15
C GLY A 228 13.07 -11.14 -12.75
N TRP A 229 13.28 -9.86 -12.41
CA TRP A 229 13.78 -9.43 -11.10
C TRP A 229 12.73 -9.52 -10.00
N ILE A 230 11.44 -9.37 -10.36
CA ILE A 230 10.33 -9.50 -9.41
C ILE A 230 9.64 -10.84 -9.67
N SER A 231 9.73 -11.76 -8.70
CA SER A 231 9.12 -13.07 -8.83
C SER A 231 7.59 -13.02 -8.67
N GLN A 232 6.88 -13.97 -9.28
CA GLN A 232 5.44 -14.10 -9.12
C GLN A 232 5.02 -14.23 -7.64
N PRO A 233 5.68 -15.07 -6.79
CA PRO A 233 5.36 -15.14 -5.37
C PRO A 233 5.50 -13.80 -4.64
N ARG A 234 6.43 -12.93 -5.07
CA ARG A 234 6.59 -11.59 -4.51
C ARG A 234 5.41 -10.69 -4.91
N LEU A 235 4.98 -10.73 -6.17
CA LEU A 235 3.78 -10.00 -6.60
C LEU A 235 2.55 -10.48 -5.85
N ASP A 236 2.36 -11.79 -5.73
CA ASP A 236 1.21 -12.37 -5.05
C ASP A 236 1.20 -11.98 -3.57
N ALA A 237 2.37 -11.91 -2.93
CA ALA A 237 2.48 -11.43 -1.55
C ALA A 237 2.09 -9.95 -1.39
N TYR A 238 2.52 -9.07 -2.30
CA TYR A 238 2.09 -7.67 -2.27
C TYR A 238 0.60 -7.50 -2.64
N LYS A 239 0.09 -8.28 -3.59
CA LYS A 239 -1.32 -8.29 -4.00
C LYS A 239 -2.24 -8.88 -2.93
N ALA A 240 -1.76 -9.82 -2.11
CA ALA A 240 -2.54 -10.35 -1.00
C ALA A 240 -2.93 -9.24 0.00
N ASP A 241 -2.04 -8.26 0.19
CA ASP A 241 -2.27 -7.10 1.04
C ASP A 241 -2.95 -5.91 0.28
N ILE A 242 -3.09 -6.02 -1.05
CA ILE A 242 -3.78 -5.07 -1.94
C ILE A 242 -4.79 -5.84 -2.79
N ARG A 243 -5.95 -6.22 -2.22
CA ARG A 243 -7.02 -6.87 -2.97
C ARG A 243 -7.97 -5.86 -3.58
N TYR A 244 -8.48 -6.22 -4.76
CA TYR A 244 -9.39 -5.39 -5.53
C TYR A 244 -8.84 -3.97 -5.82
N GLY A 245 -7.53 -3.79 -5.75
CA GLY A 245 -6.88 -2.49 -5.96
C GLY A 245 -6.95 -1.54 -4.75
N ARG A 246 -7.43 -1.97 -3.58
CA ARG A 246 -7.49 -1.15 -2.35
C ARG A 246 -6.65 -1.76 -1.23
N GLU A 247 -6.22 -0.92 -0.30
CA GLU A 247 -5.56 -1.37 0.94
C GLU A 247 -6.64 -1.80 1.93
N PHE A 248 -6.41 -2.91 2.64
CA PHE A 248 -7.37 -3.43 3.62
C PHE A 248 -7.58 -2.44 4.76
N GLY A 249 -8.84 -2.10 5.04
CA GLY A 249 -9.23 -1.35 6.22
C GLY A 249 -8.71 0.08 6.35
N LYS A 250 -8.38 0.72 5.22
CA LYS A 250 -7.88 2.10 5.20
C LYS A 250 -9.00 3.15 5.22
N GLY A 251 -10.25 2.76 4.95
CA GLY A 251 -11.37 3.71 4.86
C GLY A 251 -11.33 4.59 3.61
N THR A 252 -10.63 4.15 2.56
CA THR A 252 -10.50 4.84 1.26
C THR A 252 -11.88 5.13 0.63
N LEU A 253 -12.09 6.36 0.15
CA LEU A 253 -13.34 6.84 -0.44
C LEU A 253 -13.62 6.26 -1.84
N LEU A 254 -14.85 6.40 -2.31
CA LEU A 254 -15.28 5.96 -3.65
C LEU A 254 -14.43 6.60 -4.76
N GLY A 255 -14.14 7.91 -4.66
CA GLY A 255 -13.46 8.71 -5.69
C GLY A 255 -11.93 8.56 -5.75
N ASP A 256 -11.30 7.93 -4.76
CA ASP A 256 -9.82 7.87 -4.64
C ASP A 256 -9.13 7.05 -5.74
N LYS A 257 -9.90 6.35 -6.58
CA LYS A 257 -9.41 5.57 -7.73
C LYS A 257 -9.81 6.16 -9.10
N GLY A 258 -10.54 7.26 -9.12
CA GLY A 258 -11.02 7.90 -10.35
C GLY A 258 -12.29 7.25 -10.90
N ASP A 259 -12.69 7.70 -12.09
CA ASP A 259 -13.98 7.35 -12.71
C ASP A 259 -14.12 5.87 -13.08
N ASP A 260 -13.01 5.12 -13.14
CA ASP A 260 -12.98 3.70 -13.51
C ASP A 260 -13.75 2.81 -12.52
N PHE A 261 -13.81 3.21 -11.24
CA PHE A 261 -14.52 2.49 -10.20
C PHE A 261 -16.00 2.34 -10.54
N PHE A 262 -16.64 3.44 -10.98
CA PHE A 262 -18.07 3.46 -11.28
C PHE A 262 -18.44 2.69 -12.55
N GLN A 263 -17.45 2.39 -13.41
CA GLN A 263 -17.64 1.59 -14.63
C GLN A 263 -17.54 0.08 -14.37
N LYS A 264 -17.09 -0.35 -13.19
CA LYS A 264 -16.96 -1.77 -12.84
C LYS A 264 -18.33 -2.39 -12.51
N PRO A 265 -18.50 -3.71 -12.68
CA PRO A 265 -19.68 -4.42 -12.18
C PRO A 265 -19.91 -4.16 -10.67
N ILE A 266 -21.17 -4.11 -10.24
CA ILE A 266 -21.52 -3.76 -8.85
C ILE A 266 -20.87 -4.69 -7.81
N GLU A 267 -20.78 -5.99 -8.12
CA GLU A 267 -20.12 -6.97 -7.26
C GLU A 267 -18.63 -6.66 -7.06
N GLN A 268 -17.96 -6.13 -8.09
CA GLN A 268 -16.57 -5.71 -7.99
C GLN A 268 -16.46 -4.41 -7.17
N GLN A 269 -17.40 -3.47 -7.37
CA GLN A 269 -17.45 -2.24 -6.58
C GLN A 269 -17.63 -2.52 -5.08
N VAL A 270 -18.54 -3.42 -4.70
CA VAL A 270 -18.76 -3.79 -3.29
C VAL A 270 -17.56 -4.54 -2.70
N LYS A 271 -16.88 -5.41 -3.46
CA LYS A 271 -15.65 -6.08 -3.02
C LYS A 271 -14.52 -5.09 -2.73
N GLU A 272 -14.37 -4.10 -3.59
CA GLU A 272 -13.44 -2.99 -3.37
C GLU A 272 -13.75 -2.22 -2.09
N MET A 273 -15.01 -1.82 -1.92
CA MET A 273 -15.43 -1.02 -0.77
C MET A 273 -15.37 -1.80 0.54
N GLY A 274 -15.80 -3.06 0.54
CA GLY A 274 -15.73 -3.97 1.68
C GLY A 274 -14.28 -4.22 2.10
N TRP A 275 -13.37 -4.44 1.16
CA TRP A 275 -11.94 -4.59 1.48
C TRP A 275 -11.36 -3.33 2.14
N SER A 276 -11.68 -2.16 1.61
CA SER A 276 -11.28 -0.87 2.20
C SER A 276 -11.91 -0.61 3.57
N HIS A 277 -13.08 -1.20 3.82
CA HIS A 277 -13.79 -1.17 5.09
C HIS A 277 -13.29 -2.23 6.09
N ALA A 278 -12.30 -3.05 5.70
CA ALA A 278 -11.83 -4.20 6.46
C ALA A 278 -12.85 -5.35 6.62
N CYS A 279 -13.83 -5.49 5.73
CA CYS A 279 -14.72 -6.64 5.76
C CYS A 279 -14.07 -7.85 5.04
N PRO A 280 -13.86 -8.98 5.74
CA PRO A 280 -13.31 -10.19 5.14
C PRO A 280 -14.37 -11.02 4.37
N VAL A 281 -15.65 -10.91 4.76
CA VAL A 281 -16.76 -11.75 4.30
C VAL A 281 -17.76 -11.01 3.40
N VAL A 282 -17.25 -10.23 2.44
CA VAL A 282 -18.10 -9.38 1.59
C VAL A 282 -19.22 -10.15 0.88
N ASP A 283 -18.97 -11.37 0.41
CA ASP A 283 -19.97 -12.18 -0.27
C ASP A 283 -21.12 -12.62 0.67
N GLU A 284 -20.85 -12.83 1.96
CA GLU A 284 -21.89 -13.12 2.96
C GLU A 284 -22.72 -11.88 3.27
N VAL A 285 -22.09 -10.71 3.32
CA VAL A 285 -22.79 -9.43 3.48
C VAL A 285 -23.71 -9.14 2.30
N ILE A 286 -23.27 -9.42 1.06
CA ILE A 286 -24.12 -9.32 -0.13
C ILE A 286 -25.33 -10.25 0.00
N LYS A 287 -25.11 -11.50 0.44
CA LYS A 287 -26.20 -12.47 0.65
C LYS A 287 -27.19 -11.97 1.71
N HIS A 288 -26.70 -11.52 2.86
CA HIS A 288 -27.53 -10.99 3.94
C HIS A 288 -28.40 -9.82 3.47
N TYR A 289 -27.83 -8.87 2.72
CA TYR A 289 -28.61 -7.76 2.16
C TYR A 289 -29.56 -8.21 1.05
N GLY A 290 -29.21 -9.23 0.26
CA GLY A 290 -30.12 -9.85 -0.70
C GLY A 290 -31.36 -10.42 -0.03
N ASP A 291 -31.18 -11.15 1.08
CA ASP A 291 -32.28 -11.72 1.88
C ASP A 291 -33.20 -10.62 2.46
N GLN A 292 -32.64 -9.45 2.81
CA GLN A 292 -33.44 -8.28 3.20
C GLN A 292 -34.17 -7.65 2.00
N TRP A 293 -33.49 -7.53 0.87
CA TRP A 293 -34.00 -6.87 -0.33
C TRP A 293 -35.23 -7.59 -0.90
N VAL A 294 -35.23 -8.93 -0.89
CA VAL A 294 -36.35 -9.80 -1.29
C VAL A 294 -37.64 -9.46 -0.57
N LYS A 295 -37.58 -9.05 0.70
CA LYS A 295 -38.77 -8.71 1.50
C LYS A 295 -39.59 -7.56 0.88
N THR A 296 -38.96 -6.77 0.01
CA THR A 296 -39.59 -5.65 -0.71
C THR A 296 -39.71 -5.88 -2.22
N HIS A 297 -39.18 -6.98 -2.75
CA HIS A 297 -39.13 -7.32 -4.17
C HIS A 297 -39.41 -8.83 -4.35
N THR A 298 -40.61 -9.26 -4.01
CA THR A 298 -40.99 -10.68 -3.84
C THR A 298 -40.97 -11.52 -5.13
N GLU A 299 -40.95 -10.86 -6.30
CA GLU A 299 -40.95 -11.53 -7.62
C GLU A 299 -39.57 -11.50 -8.31
N ALA A 300 -38.55 -11.02 -7.62
CA ALA A 300 -37.22 -10.85 -8.21
C ALA A 300 -36.50 -12.19 -8.44
N SER A 301 -35.73 -12.27 -9.53
CA SER A 301 -34.93 -13.46 -9.83
C SER A 301 -33.75 -13.59 -8.85
N PRO A 302 -33.13 -14.78 -8.68
CA PRO A 302 -31.93 -14.94 -7.86
C PRO A 302 -30.79 -13.97 -8.24
N THR A 303 -30.66 -13.64 -9.52
CA THR A 303 -29.68 -12.67 -10.01
C THR A 303 -30.02 -11.26 -9.55
N ASP A 304 -31.29 -10.85 -9.66
CA ASP A 304 -31.74 -9.53 -9.20
C ASP A 304 -31.59 -9.37 -7.69
N ILE A 305 -31.88 -10.44 -6.93
CA ILE A 305 -31.72 -10.48 -5.47
C ILE A 305 -30.25 -10.25 -5.09
N ARG A 306 -29.33 -10.94 -5.76
CA ARG A 306 -27.90 -10.78 -5.51
C ARG A 306 -27.42 -9.38 -5.90
N GLN A 307 -27.91 -8.84 -7.01
CA GLN A 307 -27.58 -7.49 -7.45
C GLN A 307 -28.10 -6.44 -6.45
N GLY A 308 -29.36 -6.52 -6.03
CA GLY A 308 -29.94 -5.63 -5.01
C GLY A 308 -29.20 -5.73 -3.67
N GLY A 309 -28.81 -6.94 -3.27
CA GLY A 309 -27.96 -7.15 -2.10
C GLY A 309 -26.58 -6.48 -2.23
N ALA A 310 -25.95 -6.56 -3.40
CA ALA A 310 -24.68 -5.91 -3.68
C ALA A 310 -24.78 -4.37 -3.70
N GLU A 311 -25.89 -3.82 -4.21
CA GLU A 311 -26.16 -2.38 -4.22
C GLU A 311 -26.30 -1.83 -2.80
N LEU A 312 -27.11 -2.49 -1.95
CA LEU A 312 -27.28 -2.14 -0.54
C LEU A 312 -25.95 -2.25 0.23
N ALA A 313 -25.23 -3.36 0.07
CA ALA A 313 -23.93 -3.56 0.71
C ALA A 313 -22.91 -2.49 0.29
N ARG A 314 -22.84 -2.16 -1.01
CA ARG A 314 -21.97 -1.09 -1.52
C ARG A 314 -22.32 0.25 -0.89
N GLY A 315 -23.60 0.60 -0.83
CA GLY A 315 -24.08 1.83 -0.21
C GLY A 315 -23.62 1.94 1.25
N ARG A 316 -23.70 0.84 2.01
CA ARG A 316 -23.30 0.81 3.42
C ARG A 316 -21.80 0.92 3.63
N TYR A 317 -20.99 0.23 2.83
CA TYR A 317 -19.53 0.40 2.89
C TYR A 317 -19.10 1.81 2.46
N ALA A 318 -19.74 2.36 1.43
CA ALA A 318 -19.47 3.72 0.99
C ALA A 318 -19.75 4.75 2.08
N GLU A 319 -20.89 4.62 2.74
CA GLU A 319 -21.29 5.48 3.84
C GLU A 319 -20.30 5.41 5.00
N CYS A 320 -19.94 4.20 5.45
CA CYS A 320 -18.99 4.06 6.56
C CYS A 320 -17.60 4.58 6.22
N ASN A 321 -17.08 4.27 5.03
CA ASN A 321 -15.78 4.78 4.58
C ASN A 321 -15.79 6.31 4.46
N PHE A 322 -16.90 6.89 3.97
CA PHE A 322 -17.06 8.34 3.89
C PHE A 322 -17.02 9.01 5.25
N VAL A 323 -17.82 8.53 6.20
CA VAL A 323 -17.88 9.12 7.53
C VAL A 323 -16.55 8.95 8.28
N PHE A 324 -15.88 7.81 8.15
CA PHE A 324 -14.54 7.67 8.71
C PHE A 324 -13.53 8.65 8.11
N GLY A 325 -13.53 8.79 6.77
CA GLY A 325 -12.68 9.74 6.07
C GLY A 325 -12.92 11.19 6.51
N LEU A 326 -14.18 11.58 6.67
CA LEU A 326 -14.59 12.88 7.20
C LEU A 326 -14.02 13.11 8.60
N ILE A 327 -14.20 12.17 9.54
CA ILE A 327 -13.68 12.33 10.91
C ILE A 327 -12.15 12.39 10.91
N ALA A 328 -11.49 11.57 10.09
CA ALA A 328 -10.04 11.59 9.95
C ALA A 328 -9.53 12.93 9.38
N ASP A 329 -10.19 13.48 8.38
CA ASP A 329 -9.83 14.77 7.80
C ASP A 329 -10.07 15.93 8.78
N THR A 330 -11.19 15.93 9.52
CA THR A 330 -11.43 16.89 10.60
C THR A 330 -10.34 16.78 11.68
N ALA A 331 -9.95 15.57 12.07
CA ALA A 331 -8.84 15.36 13.00
C ALA A 331 -7.51 15.84 12.42
N ARG A 332 -7.24 15.65 11.14
CA ARG A 332 -6.02 16.14 10.50
C ARG A 332 -5.90 17.66 10.60
N GLU A 333 -7.01 18.37 10.43
CA GLU A 333 -7.08 19.82 10.44
C GLU A 333 -7.06 20.40 11.86
N LEU A 334 -7.83 19.82 12.78
CA LEU A 334 -8.07 20.39 14.10
C LEU A 334 -7.22 19.76 15.21
N ASN A 335 -6.77 18.50 15.05
CA ASN A 335 -6.07 17.74 16.08
C ASN A 335 -5.12 16.69 15.46
N LYS A 336 -4.03 17.16 14.85
CA LYS A 336 -3.06 16.31 14.17
C LYS A 336 -2.54 15.12 15.00
N PRO A 337 -2.24 15.25 16.31
CA PRO A 337 -1.85 14.09 17.12
C PRO A 337 -2.92 12.99 17.20
N LEU A 338 -4.20 13.36 17.26
CA LEU A 338 -5.31 12.40 17.22
C LEU A 338 -5.40 11.73 15.85
N TYR A 339 -5.28 12.50 14.77
CA TYR A 339 -5.26 11.96 13.40
C TYR A 339 -4.19 10.89 13.19
N GLU A 340 -2.97 11.15 13.65
CA GLU A 340 -1.85 10.20 13.54
C GLU A 340 -2.12 8.91 14.31
N LYS A 341 -2.84 8.96 15.43
CA LYS A 341 -3.25 7.76 16.19
C LYS A 341 -4.43 7.05 15.54
N LEU A 342 -5.42 7.81 15.05
CA LEU A 342 -6.66 7.28 14.48
C LEU A 342 -6.41 6.53 13.17
N THR A 343 -5.47 6.99 12.36
CA THR A 343 -5.21 6.43 11.00
C THR A 343 -4.06 5.44 10.96
N ARG A 344 -3.43 5.15 12.10
CA ARG A 344 -2.32 4.20 12.19
C ARG A 344 -2.82 2.79 12.53
N PRO A 345 -2.27 1.73 11.91
CA PRO A 345 -2.54 0.36 12.33
C PRO A 345 -2.20 0.12 13.81
N VAL A 346 -3.03 -0.65 14.50
CA VAL A 346 -2.88 -1.01 15.90
C VAL A 346 -2.28 -2.40 16.02
N THR A 347 -1.18 -2.55 16.76
CA THR A 347 -0.58 -3.86 17.02
C THR A 347 -1.53 -4.73 17.86
N ARG A 348 -1.77 -5.97 17.41
CA ARG A 348 -2.51 -6.96 18.18
C ARG A 348 -1.68 -7.46 19.36
N LEU A 349 -2.34 -7.72 20.49
CA LEU A 349 -1.70 -8.34 21.63
C LEU A 349 -1.47 -9.83 21.36
N GLU A 350 -0.38 -10.40 21.87
CA GLU A 350 -0.04 -11.81 21.61
C GLU A 350 -1.09 -12.79 22.16
N ASN A 351 -1.80 -12.40 23.22
CA ASN A 351 -2.89 -13.17 23.83
C ASN A 351 -4.29 -12.85 23.24
N GLU A 352 -4.37 -11.96 22.24
CA GLU A 352 -5.59 -11.59 21.52
C GLU A 352 -5.37 -11.79 20.01
N PRO A 353 -5.18 -13.05 19.56
CA PRO A 353 -5.04 -13.35 18.14
C PRO A 353 -6.34 -13.01 17.39
N ASP A 354 -6.25 -12.97 16.07
CA ASP A 354 -7.41 -12.82 15.18
C ASP A 354 -8.52 -13.81 15.56
N GLY A 355 -9.77 -13.35 15.57
CA GLY A 355 -10.93 -14.14 15.95
C GLY A 355 -11.45 -14.99 14.79
N ASP A 356 -12.74 -14.91 14.52
CA ASP A 356 -13.45 -15.77 13.55
C ASP A 356 -13.24 -15.35 12.07
N HIS A 357 -12.00 -15.02 11.70
CA HIS A 357 -11.61 -14.76 10.32
C HIS A 357 -10.85 -15.96 9.76
N GLY A 358 -11.34 -16.56 8.66
CA GLY A 358 -10.51 -17.47 7.88
C GLY A 358 -9.26 -16.72 7.38
N LEU A 359 -8.07 -17.30 7.56
CA LEU A 359 -6.78 -16.66 7.24
C LEU A 359 -6.67 -16.21 5.77
N GLU A 360 -7.47 -16.80 4.89
CA GLU A 360 -7.59 -16.46 3.48
C GLU A 360 -8.41 -15.18 3.22
N PHE A 361 -9.21 -14.70 4.18
CA PHE A 361 -10.12 -13.57 4.00
C PHE A 361 -9.55 -12.23 4.51
N VAL A 362 -8.44 -12.25 5.22
CA VAL A 362 -7.72 -11.06 5.71
C VAL A 362 -6.29 -11.03 5.16
N PRO A 363 -5.63 -9.86 5.09
CA PRO A 363 -4.21 -9.81 4.77
C PRO A 363 -3.38 -10.48 5.88
N GLY A 364 -2.25 -11.09 5.53
CA GLY A 364 -1.40 -11.77 6.52
C GLY A 364 -0.79 -10.83 7.57
N SER A 365 -0.86 -9.50 7.34
CA SER A 365 -0.53 -8.48 8.33
C SER A 365 -1.55 -8.36 9.45
N HIS A 366 -2.83 -8.64 9.16
CA HIS A 366 -3.95 -8.49 10.08
C HIS A 366 -3.74 -9.27 11.39
N LEU A 367 -3.12 -10.45 11.27
CA LEU A 367 -2.77 -11.34 12.40
C LEU A 367 -1.83 -10.72 13.44
N ARG A 368 -1.13 -9.62 13.11
CA ARG A 368 -0.24 -8.90 14.03
C ARG A 368 -0.64 -7.45 14.21
N GLN A 369 -1.35 -6.87 13.25
CA GLN A 369 -1.71 -5.47 13.24
C GLN A 369 -3.07 -5.30 12.60
N MET A 370 -4.00 -4.74 13.35
CA MET A 370 -5.29 -4.31 12.83
C MET A 370 -5.12 -3.03 12.03
N SER A 371 -5.71 -3.00 10.84
CA SER A 371 -5.93 -1.75 10.11
C SER A 371 -6.87 -0.82 10.90
N PRO A 372 -6.84 0.51 10.67
CA PRO A 372 -7.70 1.45 11.41
C PRO A 372 -9.18 1.05 11.41
N MET A 373 -9.76 0.72 10.25
CA MET A 373 -11.17 0.35 10.11
C MET A 373 -11.50 -1.04 10.66
N SER A 374 -10.51 -1.91 10.87
CA SER A 374 -10.72 -3.23 11.47
C SER A 374 -10.64 -3.21 12.99
N THR A 375 -10.34 -2.08 13.61
CA THR A 375 -10.40 -1.96 15.07
C THR A 375 -11.85 -1.79 15.52
N PRO A 376 -12.21 -2.20 16.76
CA PRO A 376 -13.51 -1.87 17.35
C PRO A 376 -13.87 -0.37 17.25
N ILE A 377 -12.87 0.50 17.39
CA ILE A 377 -12.98 1.95 17.22
C ILE A 377 -13.36 2.30 15.77
N GLY A 378 -12.61 1.80 14.79
CA GLY A 378 -12.86 2.04 13.37
C GLY A 378 -14.18 1.46 12.87
N TYR A 379 -14.65 0.38 13.50
CA TYR A 379 -16.00 -0.15 13.27
C TYR A 379 -17.08 0.79 13.80
N ALA A 380 -16.99 1.15 15.09
CA ALA A 380 -18.06 1.85 15.82
C ALA A 380 -18.19 3.32 15.39
N LEU A 381 -17.07 4.02 15.29
CA LEU A 381 -17.00 5.46 15.08
C LEU A 381 -17.85 5.96 13.88
N PRO A 382 -17.69 5.43 12.64
CA PRO A 382 -18.53 5.88 11.54
C PRO A 382 -20.00 5.48 11.72
N ARG A 383 -20.27 4.31 12.30
CA ARG A 383 -21.65 3.79 12.46
C ARG A 383 -22.46 4.60 13.44
N VAL A 384 -21.86 5.05 14.53
CA VAL A 384 -22.50 5.92 15.52
C VAL A 384 -22.90 7.26 14.90
N VAL A 385 -22.01 7.88 14.13
CA VAL A 385 -22.34 9.13 13.42
C VAL A 385 -23.45 8.92 12.40
N ILE A 386 -23.43 7.80 11.67
CA ILE A 386 -24.49 7.45 10.72
C ILE A 386 -25.85 7.33 11.42
N GLU A 387 -25.89 6.88 12.68
CA GLU A 387 -27.12 6.85 13.46
C GLU A 387 -27.70 8.26 13.65
N GLN A 388 -26.84 9.23 13.98
CA GLN A 388 -27.27 10.63 14.09
C GLN A 388 -27.68 11.20 12.73
N MET A 389 -26.92 10.94 11.67
CA MET A 389 -27.25 11.39 10.31
C MET A 389 -28.54 10.75 9.76
N GLY A 390 -28.99 9.62 10.31
CA GLY A 390 -30.13 8.83 9.86
C GLY A 390 -29.76 7.76 8.83
N ARG A 391 -30.41 6.58 8.89
CA ARG A 391 -30.14 5.40 8.02
C ARG A 391 -31.04 5.34 6.76
N GLY A 392 -30.48 4.83 5.66
CA GLY A 392 -31.23 4.11 4.60
C GLY A 392 -31.54 4.86 3.29
N GLU A 393 -31.79 4.13 2.21
CA GLU A 393 -32.01 4.65 0.83
C GLU A 393 -33.28 5.50 0.65
N LYS A 394 -34.28 5.35 1.53
CA LYS A 394 -35.54 6.13 1.48
C LYS A 394 -35.57 7.34 2.43
N ASN A 395 -34.55 7.47 3.27
CA ASN A 395 -34.09 8.66 4.02
C ASN A 395 -35.13 9.68 4.53
N ILE A 396 -36.28 9.24 5.03
CA ILE A 396 -37.24 10.15 5.69
C ILE A 396 -36.59 10.83 6.91
N ASN A 397 -35.64 10.15 7.55
CA ASN A 397 -34.94 10.64 8.74
C ASN A 397 -33.59 11.31 8.46
N ARG A 398 -33.05 11.30 7.23
CA ARG A 398 -31.81 12.04 6.92
C ARG A 398 -32.15 13.42 6.43
N THR A 399 -32.10 14.36 7.35
CA THR A 399 -32.35 15.77 7.05
C THR A 399 -31.05 16.56 7.07
N PRO A 400 -30.96 17.69 6.35
CA PRO A 400 -29.81 18.59 6.42
C PRO A 400 -29.47 19.00 7.85
N GLU A 401 -30.50 19.19 8.70
CA GLU A 401 -30.33 19.57 10.11
C GLU A 401 -29.62 18.48 10.91
N ARG A 402 -30.00 17.21 10.73
CA ARG A 402 -29.33 16.07 11.41
C ARG A 402 -27.89 15.90 10.93
N MET A 403 -27.64 16.09 9.63
CA MET A 403 -26.29 16.08 9.08
C MET A 403 -25.44 17.22 9.65
N HIS A 404 -25.99 18.44 9.72
CA HIS A 404 -25.28 19.59 10.26
C HIS A 404 -24.90 19.38 11.73
N LYS A 405 -25.85 18.93 12.56
CA LYS A 405 -25.58 18.58 13.96
C LYS A 405 -24.47 17.53 14.08
N ALA A 406 -24.51 16.48 13.25
CA ALA A 406 -23.46 15.46 13.27
C ALA A 406 -22.07 16.04 12.96
N LEU A 407 -21.98 16.98 12.01
CA LEU A 407 -20.73 17.67 11.68
C LEU A 407 -20.23 18.55 12.83
N GLU A 408 -21.12 19.32 13.46
CA GLU A 408 -20.78 20.18 14.61
C GLU A 408 -20.21 19.33 15.76
N VAL A 409 -20.86 18.22 16.09
CA VAL A 409 -20.40 17.31 17.16
C VAL A 409 -19.05 16.69 16.82
N ILE A 410 -18.83 16.27 15.57
CA ILE A 410 -17.52 15.74 15.14
C ILE A 410 -16.44 16.79 15.39
N GLU A 411 -16.64 18.04 14.94
CA GLU A 411 -15.65 19.10 15.12
C GLU A 411 -15.37 19.41 16.60
N GLU A 412 -16.41 19.49 17.43
CA GLU A 412 -16.28 19.76 18.87
C GLU A 412 -15.51 18.64 19.58
N VAL A 413 -15.93 17.39 19.39
CA VAL A 413 -15.32 16.24 20.09
C VAL A 413 -13.88 15.99 19.59
N VAL A 414 -13.61 16.18 18.30
CA VAL A 414 -12.27 15.99 17.73
C VAL A 414 -11.25 16.95 18.33
N LYS A 415 -11.61 18.22 18.54
CA LYS A 415 -10.68 19.24 19.10
C LYS A 415 -10.13 18.83 20.46
N ASP A 416 -10.97 18.23 21.29
CA ASP A 416 -10.64 17.98 22.69
C ASP A 416 -10.19 16.54 22.99
N SER A 417 -10.36 15.61 22.05
CA SER A 417 -10.04 14.19 22.29
C SER A 417 -8.55 13.90 22.16
N LYS A 418 -7.99 13.12 23.10
CA LYS A 418 -6.55 12.79 23.12
C LYS A 418 -6.24 11.43 22.52
N THR A 419 -7.23 10.54 22.46
CA THR A 419 -7.11 9.17 21.98
C THR A 419 -8.29 8.79 21.09
N PRO A 420 -8.12 7.80 20.19
CA PRO A 420 -9.24 7.29 19.40
C PRO A 420 -10.37 6.71 20.25
N ILE A 421 -10.06 6.06 21.40
CA ILE A 421 -11.10 5.55 22.33
C ILE A 421 -11.91 6.70 22.92
N GLU A 422 -11.25 7.73 23.44
CA GLU A 422 -11.91 8.92 23.99
C GLU A 422 -12.79 9.60 22.94
N LEU A 423 -12.29 9.76 21.71
CA LEU A 423 -13.07 10.29 20.58
C LEU A 423 -14.35 9.46 20.36
N THR A 424 -14.22 8.14 20.24
CA THR A 424 -15.36 7.25 19.97
C THR A 424 -16.41 7.29 21.07
N ILE A 425 -15.99 7.31 22.34
CA ILE A 425 -16.91 7.32 23.47
C ILE A 425 -17.61 8.68 23.61
N ARG A 426 -16.87 9.79 23.53
CA ARG A 426 -17.47 11.13 23.64
C ARG A 426 -18.43 11.41 22.49
N LEU A 427 -18.06 11.03 21.26
CA LEU A 427 -18.94 11.16 20.09
C LEU A 427 -20.23 10.35 20.27
N SER A 428 -20.12 9.13 20.82
CA SER A 428 -21.27 8.28 21.11
C SER A 428 -22.18 8.85 22.21
N GLU A 429 -21.61 9.43 23.26
CA GLU A 429 -22.39 10.10 24.30
C GLU A 429 -23.22 11.25 23.71
N GLU A 430 -22.58 12.15 22.96
CA GLU A 430 -23.26 13.27 22.32
C GLU A 430 -24.38 12.79 21.38
N VAL A 431 -24.09 11.79 20.53
CA VAL A 431 -25.10 11.21 19.63
C VAL A 431 -26.27 10.59 20.41
N SER A 432 -26.01 9.92 21.54
CA SER A 432 -27.06 9.30 22.36
C SER A 432 -28.01 10.29 23.04
N GLN A 433 -27.59 11.55 23.18
CA GLN A 433 -28.42 12.63 23.72
C GLN A 433 -29.23 13.35 22.64
N MET A 434 -29.05 12.99 21.37
CA MET A 434 -29.72 13.58 20.22
C MET A 434 -30.87 12.70 19.73
N ASP A 435 -30.91 12.41 18.43
CA ASP A 435 -32.01 11.72 17.76
C ASP A 435 -31.72 10.21 17.56
N ALA A 436 -30.68 9.68 18.22
CA ALA A 436 -30.27 8.28 18.18
C ALA A 436 -30.73 7.53 19.44
N ASP A 437 -31.15 6.28 19.28
CA ASP A 437 -31.47 5.41 20.42
C ASP A 437 -30.18 5.00 21.16
N PRO A 438 -30.02 5.33 22.46
CA PRO A 438 -28.85 4.93 23.23
C PRO A 438 -28.58 3.42 23.23
N LYS A 439 -29.62 2.57 23.16
CA LYS A 439 -29.43 1.11 23.06
C LYS A 439 -28.78 0.73 21.74
N ASN A 440 -29.18 1.35 20.63
CA ASN A 440 -28.53 1.13 19.34
C ASN A 440 -27.09 1.67 19.33
N VAL A 441 -26.82 2.80 19.99
CA VAL A 441 -25.46 3.32 20.14
C VAL A 441 -24.58 2.34 20.93
N LEU A 442 -25.10 1.76 22.02
CA LEU A 442 -24.40 0.70 22.78
C LEU A 442 -24.12 -0.55 21.95
N TYR A 443 -25.08 -1.00 21.13
CA TYR A 443 -24.86 -2.11 20.19
C TYR A 443 -23.69 -1.83 19.24
N LEU A 444 -23.62 -0.63 18.68
CA LEU A 444 -22.55 -0.24 17.77
C LEU A 444 -21.19 -0.11 18.45
N LEU A 445 -21.17 0.35 19.71
CA LEU A 445 -19.97 0.52 20.51
C LEU A 445 -19.40 -0.80 21.04
N LEU A 446 -20.27 -1.67 21.53
CA LEU A 446 -19.94 -2.87 22.30
C LEU A 446 -20.51 -4.13 21.64
N SER A 447 -20.48 -4.19 20.30
CA SER A 447 -21.00 -5.32 19.52
C SER A 447 -20.27 -6.63 19.88
N ALA A 448 -21.05 -7.63 20.29
CA ALA A 448 -20.55 -8.98 20.58
C ALA A 448 -20.00 -9.67 19.33
N ASP A 449 -20.63 -9.44 18.17
CA ASP A 449 -20.17 -9.98 16.89
C ASP A 449 -18.76 -9.45 16.56
N ILE A 450 -18.53 -8.15 16.73
CA ILE A 450 -17.21 -7.56 16.48
C ILE A 450 -16.17 -8.01 17.51
N LEU A 451 -16.57 -8.24 18.76
CA LEU A 451 -15.68 -8.87 19.72
C LEU A 451 -15.31 -10.30 19.29
N GLY A 452 -16.25 -11.08 18.75
CA GLY A 452 -15.98 -12.43 18.24
C GLY A 452 -15.09 -12.42 17.00
N GLU A 453 -15.37 -11.53 16.04
CA GLU A 453 -14.59 -11.37 14.81
C GLU A 453 -13.15 -10.91 15.10
N GLU A 454 -12.97 -9.87 15.91
CA GLU A 454 -11.66 -9.24 16.11
C GLU A 454 -10.93 -9.75 17.35
N ASN A 455 -11.62 -10.39 18.31
CA ASN A 455 -11.07 -10.91 19.57
C ASN A 455 -10.23 -9.89 20.36
N CYS A 456 -10.62 -8.61 20.33
CA CYS A 456 -9.89 -7.49 20.96
C CYS A 456 -10.42 -7.13 22.35
N VAL A 457 -10.44 -8.10 23.26
CA VAL A 457 -11.05 -7.97 24.61
C VAL A 457 -10.52 -6.76 25.37
N THR A 458 -9.22 -6.50 25.32
CA THR A 458 -8.58 -5.38 26.03
C THR A 458 -9.09 -4.04 25.51
N MET A 459 -9.23 -3.87 24.19
CA MET A 459 -9.74 -2.61 23.62
C MET A 459 -11.20 -2.37 24.01
N PHE A 460 -12.03 -3.42 24.03
CA PHE A 460 -13.41 -3.29 24.51
C PHE A 460 -13.48 -2.91 26.00
N ARG A 461 -12.61 -3.48 26.85
CA ARG A 461 -12.51 -3.10 28.28
C ARG A 461 -12.09 -1.65 28.44
N ASP A 462 -11.13 -1.18 27.65
CA ASP A 462 -10.70 0.22 27.65
C ASP A 462 -11.85 1.15 27.19
N MET A 463 -12.64 0.73 26.19
CA MET A 463 -13.85 1.44 25.76
C MET A 463 -14.90 1.53 26.88
N VAL A 464 -15.17 0.43 27.59
CA VAL A 464 -16.10 0.43 28.76
C VAL A 464 -15.58 1.32 29.88
N ALA A 465 -14.27 1.28 30.17
CA ALA A 465 -13.66 2.12 31.19
C ALA A 465 -13.78 3.62 30.85
N GLU A 466 -13.54 3.99 29.59
CA GLU A 466 -13.70 5.38 29.14
C GLU A 466 -15.18 5.79 29.08
N MET A 467 -16.10 4.88 28.72
CA MET A 467 -17.56 5.09 28.77
C MET A 467 -18.01 5.44 30.18
N ARG A 468 -17.64 4.62 31.17
CA ARG A 468 -17.96 4.87 32.59
C ARG A 468 -17.42 6.20 33.10
N LYS A 469 -16.33 6.69 32.51
CA LYS A 469 -15.68 7.95 32.88
C LYS A 469 -16.31 9.18 32.22
N SER A 470 -16.78 9.07 30.98
CA SER A 470 -17.08 10.24 30.13
C SER A 470 -18.46 10.22 29.45
N ALA A 471 -19.21 9.12 29.54
CA ALA A 471 -20.48 8.91 28.86
C ALA A 471 -21.58 8.49 29.86
N PRO A 472 -22.11 9.41 30.68
CA PRO A 472 -23.07 9.08 31.73
C PRO A 472 -24.40 8.54 31.20
N THR A 473 -24.87 8.99 30.03
CA THR A 473 -26.12 8.49 29.44
C THR A 473 -25.96 7.03 29.03
N LEU A 474 -24.89 6.72 28.31
CA LEU A 474 -24.59 5.35 27.87
C LEU A 474 -24.31 4.41 29.05
N THR A 475 -23.58 4.88 30.06
CA THR A 475 -23.28 4.11 31.27
C THR A 475 -24.57 3.72 32.00
N ARG A 476 -25.46 4.68 32.21
CA ARG A 476 -26.75 4.43 32.87
C ARG A 476 -27.57 3.39 32.10
N VAL A 477 -27.69 3.54 30.78
CA VAL A 477 -28.46 2.59 29.95
C VAL A 477 -27.83 1.20 29.99
N TYR A 478 -26.50 1.10 29.92
CA TYR A 478 -25.79 -0.18 29.99
C TYR A 478 -25.99 -0.90 31.34
N ASP A 479 -25.94 -0.16 32.44
CA ASP A 479 -26.12 -0.71 33.80
C ASP A 479 -27.58 -1.08 34.11
N GLU A 480 -28.55 -0.39 33.48
CA GLU A 480 -29.99 -0.70 33.59
C GLU A 480 -30.39 -1.94 32.78
N MET A 481 -29.62 -2.31 31.75
CA MET A 481 -29.89 -3.51 30.95
C MET A 481 -29.52 -4.79 31.70
N SER A 482 -30.45 -5.74 31.74
CA SER A 482 -30.17 -7.11 32.19
C SER A 482 -29.20 -7.84 31.25
N SER A 483 -28.50 -8.87 31.75
CA SER A 483 -27.64 -9.71 30.89
C SER A 483 -28.39 -10.35 29.72
N ALA A 484 -29.67 -10.70 29.91
CA ALA A 484 -30.52 -11.21 28.84
C ALA A 484 -30.78 -10.13 27.77
N GLU A 485 -31.08 -8.89 28.17
CA GLU A 485 -31.26 -7.79 27.21
C GLU A 485 -29.97 -7.45 26.47
N LYS A 486 -28.81 -7.49 27.14
CA LYS A 486 -27.51 -7.30 26.50
C LYS A 486 -27.26 -8.39 25.46
N GLN A 487 -27.50 -9.65 25.81
CA GLN A 487 -27.36 -10.77 24.90
C GLN A 487 -28.31 -10.67 23.71
N ASP A 488 -29.59 -10.36 23.93
CA ASP A 488 -30.61 -10.23 22.88
C ASP A 488 -30.29 -9.07 21.93
N LEU A 489 -29.71 -7.98 22.45
CA LEU A 489 -29.28 -6.84 21.65
C LEU A 489 -27.93 -7.08 20.95
N GLY A 490 -27.14 -8.07 21.37
CA GLY A 490 -25.79 -8.31 20.86
C GLY A 490 -24.74 -7.34 21.45
N VAL A 491 -24.94 -6.90 22.69
CA VAL A 491 -23.99 -6.09 23.47
C VAL A 491 -23.17 -6.99 24.38
N VAL A 492 -21.85 -6.82 24.41
CA VAL A 492 -20.95 -7.57 25.31
C VAL A 492 -21.26 -7.25 26.77
N ASP A 493 -21.35 -8.28 27.62
CA ASP A 493 -21.54 -8.15 29.06
C ASP A 493 -20.20 -8.33 29.80
N PHE A 494 -19.60 -7.21 30.22
CA PHE A 494 -18.32 -7.13 30.95
C PHE A 494 -18.44 -7.05 32.47
#